data_AF-A0A924DT26-F1
#
_entry.id   AF-A0A924DT26-F1
#
_cell.length_a   1.000
_cell.length_b   1.000
_cell.length_c   1.000
_cell.angle_alpha   90.00
_cell.angle_beta   90.00
_cell.angle_gamma   90.00
#
_symmetry.space_group_name_H-M   'P 1'
#
loop_
_entity.id
_entity.type
_entity.pdbx_description
1 polymer ?
#
loop_
_entity_poly.entity_id
_entity_poly.type
_entity_poly.pdbx_seq_one_letter_code
_entity_poly.pdbx_strand_id
1 'polypeptide(L)'
;PSENLHEVHEENVEMVGLFTTLSNALVHLEKCLQVKSFYTHSHSVIFLTKILLHLGVFPEREHCTLCGEELQKFNDMYLIAEEGGFACPPCMNQRTAYSVQSGRELWELLGHIAHTKYQDLGSIKLEYKSLPRMLFHYFCFQFHFEEKDFKTAAMVF
;
A
#
# COMPACT_ATOMS: atom_id res chain seq x y z
N PRO A 1 39.10 -16.69 30.77
CA PRO A 1 38.00 -15.69 30.72
C PRO A 1 37.10 -16.02 29.53
N SER A 2 35.93 -16.56 29.84
CA SER A 2 34.85 -16.88 28.90
C SER A 2 34.17 -15.60 28.43
N GLU A 3 34.49 -15.14 27.22
CA GLU A 3 33.72 -14.07 26.58
C GLU A 3 32.51 -14.68 25.86
N ASN A 4 31.38 -14.57 26.57
CA ASN A 4 29.98 -14.55 26.13
C ASN A 4 29.63 -15.17 24.76
N LEU A 5 29.24 -16.44 24.86
CA LEU A 5 28.31 -17.18 24.00
C LEU A 5 26.88 -16.56 24.02
N HIS A 6 26.70 -15.29 23.63
CA HIS A 6 25.37 -14.69 23.43
C HIS A 6 25.33 -13.83 22.15
N GLU A 7 25.73 -14.41 21.02
CA GLU A 7 25.05 -14.11 19.75
C GLU A 7 23.67 -14.81 19.82
N VAL A 8 22.80 -14.33 20.70
CA VAL A 8 21.38 -14.62 20.57
C VAL A 8 20.97 -13.82 19.35
N HIS A 9 20.80 -14.52 18.24
CA HIS A 9 20.22 -14.03 16.99
C HIS A 9 19.27 -12.88 17.29
N GLU A 10 19.61 -11.66 16.82
CA GLU A 10 18.59 -10.68 16.45
C GLU A 10 17.76 -11.38 15.37
N GLU A 11 16.78 -12.18 15.80
CA GLU A 11 15.81 -12.78 14.92
C GLU A 11 15.21 -11.64 14.13
N ASN A 12 15.49 -11.70 12.83
CA ASN A 12 15.35 -10.64 11.85
C ASN A 12 13.93 -10.03 11.93
N VAL A 13 13.77 -8.97 12.73
CA VAL A 13 12.47 -8.40 13.12
C VAL A 13 11.65 -8.00 11.88
N GLU A 14 12.35 -7.55 10.83
CA GLU A 14 11.77 -7.28 9.52
C GLU A 14 11.13 -8.51 8.89
N MET A 15 11.83 -9.65 8.89
CA MET A 15 11.31 -10.93 8.39
C MET A 15 10.08 -11.39 9.17
N VAL A 16 10.05 -11.16 10.49
CA VAL A 16 8.88 -11.44 11.33
C VAL A 16 7.68 -10.59 10.89
N GLY A 17 7.89 -9.30 10.61
CA GLY A 17 6.85 -8.38 10.13
C GLY A 17 6.30 -8.77 8.76
N LEU A 18 7.18 -9.10 7.81
CA LEU A 18 6.80 -9.55 6.46
C LEU A 18 6.01 -10.87 6.52
N PHE A 19 6.52 -11.85 7.27
CA PHE A 19 5.85 -13.14 7.45
C PHE A 19 4.48 -12.96 8.09
N THR A 20 4.38 -12.16 9.13
CA THR A 20 3.11 -11.88 9.83
C THR A 20 2.10 -11.23 8.89
N THR A 21 2.53 -10.28 8.06
CA THR A 21 1.67 -9.62 7.06
C THR A 21 1.12 -10.61 6.04
N LEU A 22 2.00 -11.44 5.48
CA LEU A 22 1.63 -12.46 4.50
C LEU A 22 0.67 -13.49 5.12
N SER A 23 1.00 -14.01 6.30
CA SER A 23 0.16 -14.98 7.01
C SER A 23 -1.23 -14.42 7.27
N ASN A 24 -1.33 -13.18 7.77
CA ASN A 24 -2.61 -12.53 8.02
C ASN A 24 -3.41 -12.29 6.73
N ALA A 25 -2.74 -11.93 5.63
CA ALA A 25 -3.39 -11.76 4.33
C ALA A 25 -3.98 -13.08 3.81
N LEU A 26 -3.27 -14.20 3.98
CA LEU A 26 -3.76 -15.53 3.60
C LEU A 26 -4.94 -15.98 4.45
N VAL A 27 -4.88 -15.80 5.77
CA VAL A 27 -6.00 -16.11 6.68
C VAL A 27 -7.22 -15.26 6.35
N HIS A 28 -7.03 -13.96 6.08
CA HIS A 28 -8.12 -13.07 5.68
C HIS A 28 -8.72 -13.48 4.32
N LEU A 29 -7.88 -13.86 3.35
CA LEU A 29 -8.32 -14.39 2.06
C LEU A 29 -9.17 -15.66 2.23
N GLU A 30 -8.72 -16.61 3.03
CA GLU A 30 -9.44 -17.86 3.29
C GLU A 30 -10.82 -17.58 3.93
N LYS A 31 -10.87 -16.70 4.93
CA LYS A 31 -12.13 -16.27 5.57
C LYS A 31 -13.10 -15.68 4.53
N CYS A 32 -12.63 -14.80 3.66
CA CYS A 32 -13.46 -14.19 2.60
C CYS A 32 -13.97 -15.22 1.58
N LEU A 33 -13.16 -16.23 1.23
CA LEU A 33 -13.57 -17.32 0.33
C LEU A 33 -14.67 -18.19 0.97
N GLN A 34 -14.55 -18.52 2.26
CA GLN A 34 -15.56 -19.31 2.98
C GLN A 34 -16.93 -18.63 3.01
N VAL A 35 -16.98 -17.30 3.15
CA VAL A 35 -18.22 -16.51 3.15
C VAL A 35 -18.63 -16.00 1.76
N LYS A 36 -17.97 -16.47 0.69
CA LYS A 36 -18.22 -16.06 -0.71
C LYS A 36 -18.16 -14.54 -0.95
N SER A 37 -17.27 -13.86 -0.23
CA SER A 37 -17.09 -12.40 -0.32
C SER A 37 -15.66 -12.07 -0.72
N PHE A 38 -15.23 -12.66 -1.84
CA PHE A 38 -13.88 -12.53 -2.38
C PHE A 38 -13.83 -11.50 -3.51
N TYR A 39 -12.91 -10.55 -3.39
CA TYR A 39 -12.66 -9.52 -4.39
C TYR A 39 -11.14 -9.34 -4.58
N THR A 40 -10.61 -9.79 -5.72
CA THR A 40 -9.16 -9.83 -6.02
C THR A 40 -8.47 -8.48 -5.80
N HIS A 41 -9.06 -7.41 -6.29
CA HIS A 41 -8.51 -6.06 -6.19
C HIS A 41 -8.42 -5.58 -4.74
N SER A 42 -9.43 -5.88 -3.93
CA SER A 42 -9.45 -5.56 -2.50
C SER A 42 -8.33 -6.24 -1.74
N HIS A 43 -8.14 -7.55 -1.94
CA HIS A 43 -7.06 -8.29 -1.30
C HIS A 43 -5.67 -7.76 -1.70
N SER A 44 -5.53 -7.35 -2.97
CA SER A 44 -4.29 -6.76 -3.47
C SER A 44 -3.99 -5.42 -2.81
N VAL A 45 -4.97 -4.50 -2.74
CA VAL A 45 -4.80 -3.22 -2.04
C VAL A 45 -4.52 -3.44 -0.56
N ILE A 46 -5.26 -4.33 0.12
CA ILE A 46 -5.07 -4.62 1.54
C ILE A 46 -3.64 -5.11 1.80
N PHE A 47 -3.19 -6.11 1.05
CA PHE A 47 -1.86 -6.67 1.22
C PHE A 47 -0.76 -5.64 0.94
N LEU A 48 -0.85 -4.92 -0.18
CA LEU A 48 0.13 -3.88 -0.52
C LEU A 48 0.15 -2.75 0.51
N THR A 49 -1.00 -2.30 1.01
CA THR A 49 -1.07 -1.27 2.06
C THR A 49 -0.31 -1.72 3.30
N LYS A 50 -0.58 -2.95 3.75
CA LYS A 50 0.02 -3.50 4.98
C LYS A 50 1.51 -3.78 4.82
N ILE A 51 1.94 -4.26 3.65
CA ILE A 51 3.37 -4.48 3.41
C ILE A 51 4.14 -3.16 3.35
N LEU A 52 3.58 -2.12 2.72
CA LEU A 52 4.21 -0.79 2.67
C LEU A 52 4.36 -0.16 4.06
N LEU A 53 3.38 -0.36 4.96
CA LEU A 53 3.49 0.05 6.37
C LEU A 53 4.63 -0.66 7.09
N HIS A 54 4.74 -1.98 6.93
CA HIS A 54 5.80 -2.76 7.57
C HIS A 54 7.19 -2.45 7.01
N LEU A 55 7.28 -2.14 5.72
CA LEU A 55 8.53 -1.78 5.05
C LEU A 55 8.92 -0.31 5.25
N GLY A 56 8.13 0.48 5.97
CA GLY A 56 8.43 1.89 6.26
C GLY A 56 8.35 2.83 5.05
N VAL A 57 7.68 2.42 3.97
CA VAL A 57 7.54 3.18 2.71
C VAL A 57 6.08 3.53 2.42
N PHE A 58 5.24 3.61 3.44
CA PHE A 58 3.84 3.97 3.31
C PHE A 58 3.69 5.39 2.75
N PRO A 59 2.81 5.63 1.75
CA PRO A 59 2.65 6.96 1.16
C PRO A 59 2.29 8.03 2.20
N GLU A 60 2.93 9.21 2.13
CA GLU A 60 2.52 10.39 2.90
C GLU A 60 1.10 10.81 2.50
N ARG A 61 0.22 10.99 3.49
CA ARG A 61 -1.23 11.14 3.30
C ARG A 61 -1.83 12.31 4.07
N GLU A 62 -1.13 12.87 5.04
CA GLU A 62 -1.62 14.00 5.82
C GLU A 62 -1.36 15.30 5.08
N HIS A 63 -0.15 15.45 4.54
CA HIS A 63 0.31 16.67 3.90
C HIS A 63 0.65 16.45 2.43
N CYS A 64 0.39 17.45 1.60
CA CYS A 64 0.80 17.46 0.21
C CYS A 64 2.33 17.38 0.15
N THR A 65 2.88 16.38 -0.53
CA THR A 65 4.33 16.18 -0.64
C THR A 65 5.07 17.33 -1.34
N LEU A 66 4.33 18.17 -2.07
CA LEU A 66 4.89 19.28 -2.85
C LEU A 66 4.83 20.64 -2.13
N CYS A 67 3.77 20.92 -1.36
CA CYS A 67 3.59 22.22 -0.71
C CYS A 67 3.34 22.17 0.80
N GLY A 68 3.18 20.98 1.37
CA GLY A 68 2.93 20.79 2.81
C GLY A 68 1.51 21.09 3.29
N GLU A 69 0.60 21.54 2.43
CA GLU A 69 -0.80 21.76 2.81
C GLU A 69 -1.51 20.46 3.18
N GLU A 70 -2.37 20.50 4.18
CA GLU A 70 -3.18 19.34 4.59
C GLU A 70 -4.07 18.84 3.46
N LEU A 71 -3.93 17.57 3.10
CA LEU A 71 -4.65 16.94 1.99
C LEU A 71 -6.15 16.81 2.24
N GLN A 72 -6.56 16.76 3.50
CA GLN A 72 -7.98 16.69 3.89
C GLN A 72 -8.81 17.88 3.39
N LYS A 73 -8.16 19.03 3.12
CA LYS A 73 -8.81 20.24 2.59
C LYS A 73 -9.21 20.10 1.11
N PHE A 74 -8.72 19.09 0.41
CA PHE A 74 -8.93 18.90 -1.03
C PHE A 74 -9.83 17.71 -1.33
N ASN A 75 -10.73 17.87 -2.29
CA ASN A 75 -11.64 16.81 -2.76
C ASN A 75 -10.95 15.79 -3.67
N ASP A 76 -9.78 16.13 -4.19
CA ASP A 76 -8.98 15.28 -5.06
C ASP A 76 -7.50 15.37 -4.65
N MET A 77 -6.71 14.39 -5.06
CA MET A 77 -5.29 14.26 -4.80
C MET A 77 -4.68 13.19 -5.69
N TYR A 78 -3.36 13.21 -5.84
CA TYR A 78 -2.66 12.37 -6.81
C TYR A 78 -1.47 11.71 -6.14
N LEU A 79 -1.35 10.39 -6.24
CA LEU A 79 -0.18 9.68 -5.74
C LEU A 79 1.00 9.93 -6.67
N ILE A 80 2.11 10.45 -6.14
CA ILE A 80 3.36 10.68 -6.85
C ILE A 80 4.44 9.83 -6.18
N ALA A 81 4.92 8.81 -6.89
CA ALA A 81 5.88 7.87 -6.33
C ALA A 81 7.23 8.54 -6.05
N GLU A 82 7.63 9.45 -6.94
CA GLU A 82 8.87 10.24 -6.84
C GLU A 82 8.92 11.11 -5.58
N GLU A 83 7.76 11.55 -5.09
CA GLU A 83 7.64 12.43 -3.92
C GLU A 83 7.20 11.65 -2.67
N GLY A 84 7.10 10.31 -2.76
CA GLY A 84 6.79 9.43 -1.62
C GLY A 84 5.37 9.54 -1.08
N GLY A 85 4.40 10.11 -1.81
CA GLY A 85 3.07 10.35 -1.26
C GLY A 85 2.11 11.10 -2.17
N PHE A 86 1.08 11.67 -1.56
CA PHE A 86 0.00 12.34 -2.28
C PHE A 86 0.25 13.84 -2.44
N ALA A 87 -0.12 14.38 -3.59
CA ALA A 87 -0.07 15.80 -3.90
C ALA A 87 -1.47 16.39 -4.12
N CYS A 88 -1.65 17.65 -3.73
CA CYS A 88 -2.90 18.36 -3.90
C CYS A 88 -3.11 18.84 -5.35
N PRO A 89 -4.37 19.09 -5.76
CA PRO A 89 -4.67 19.55 -7.12
C PRO A 89 -4.01 20.86 -7.52
N PRO A 90 -3.87 21.90 -6.65
CA PRO A 90 -3.14 23.11 -7.02
C PRO A 90 -1.69 22.84 -7.47
N CYS A 91 -0.97 21.95 -6.80
CA CYS A 91 0.40 21.61 -7.17
C CYS A 91 0.45 20.79 -8.47
N MET A 92 -0.51 19.89 -8.66
CA MET A 92 -0.57 19.07 -9.87
C MET A 92 -0.97 19.87 -11.11
N ASN A 93 -1.91 20.80 -10.98
CA ASN A 93 -2.32 21.67 -12.08
C ASN A 93 -1.20 22.58 -12.59
N GLN A 94 -0.24 22.93 -11.74
CA GLN A 94 0.96 23.66 -12.13
C GLN A 94 1.99 22.77 -12.87
N ARG A 95 1.92 21.45 -12.66
CA ARG A 95 2.78 20.45 -13.30
C ARG A 95 2.19 19.86 -14.59
N THR A 96 0.89 20.01 -14.88
CA THR A 96 0.25 19.17 -15.91
C THR A 96 0.35 19.66 -17.35
N ALA A 97 1.07 18.85 -18.14
CA ALA A 97 0.77 18.52 -19.54
C ALA A 97 0.21 17.08 -19.70
N TYR A 98 -0.04 16.34 -18.62
CA TYR A 98 -0.48 14.93 -18.68
C TYR A 98 -1.71 14.65 -17.79
N SER A 99 -2.58 13.75 -18.25
CA SER A 99 -3.76 13.28 -17.49
C SER A 99 -3.33 12.35 -16.36
N VAL A 100 -3.18 12.87 -15.15
CA VAL A 100 -2.90 12.05 -13.95
C VAL A 100 -4.22 11.53 -13.38
N GLN A 101 -4.31 10.24 -13.11
CA GLN A 101 -5.49 9.63 -12.50
C GLN A 101 -5.65 10.13 -11.05
N SER A 102 -6.87 10.53 -10.68
CA SER A 102 -7.23 10.82 -9.29
C SER A 102 -6.90 9.64 -8.37
N GLY A 103 -6.24 9.95 -7.26
CA GLY A 103 -5.88 9.02 -6.19
C GLY A 103 -6.76 9.16 -4.94
N ARG A 104 -7.84 9.95 -4.95
CA ARG A 104 -8.69 10.19 -3.77
C ARG A 104 -9.22 8.90 -3.15
N GLU A 105 -9.78 8.01 -3.97
CA GLU A 105 -10.33 6.75 -3.48
C GLU A 105 -9.24 5.86 -2.86
N LEU A 106 -8.07 5.79 -3.50
CA LEU A 106 -6.92 5.09 -2.95
C LEU A 106 -6.50 5.71 -1.61
N TRP A 107 -6.42 7.05 -1.53
CA TRP A 107 -6.08 7.74 -0.28
C TRP A 107 -7.04 7.38 0.85
N GLU A 108 -8.35 7.31 0.62
CA GLU A 108 -9.33 6.92 1.64
C GLU A 108 -9.14 5.46 2.07
N LEU A 109 -8.98 4.56 1.09
CA LEU A 109 -8.76 3.13 1.34
C LEU A 109 -7.49 2.87 2.15
N LEU A 110 -6.37 3.49 1.77
CA LEU A 110 -5.11 3.36 2.49
C LEU A 110 -5.27 3.78 3.95
N GLY A 111 -6.04 4.84 4.23
CA GLY A 111 -6.30 5.29 5.59
C GLY A 111 -7.14 4.34 6.41
N HIS A 112 -8.21 3.83 5.81
CA HIS A 112 -9.03 2.83 6.47
C HIS A 112 -8.23 1.56 6.77
N ILE A 113 -7.50 1.04 5.77
CA ILE A 113 -6.76 -0.21 5.89
C ILE A 113 -5.59 -0.06 6.86
N ALA A 114 -4.84 1.05 6.83
CA ALA A 114 -3.69 1.27 7.71
C ALA A 114 -4.07 1.12 9.19
N HIS A 115 -5.19 1.72 9.59
CA HIS A 115 -5.65 1.75 10.97
C HIS A 115 -6.52 0.54 11.39
N THR A 116 -6.86 -0.34 10.46
CA THR A 116 -7.72 -1.50 10.74
C THR A 116 -6.89 -2.78 10.81
N LYS A 117 -7.05 -3.60 11.85
CA LYS A 117 -6.37 -4.90 11.95
C LYS A 117 -6.99 -5.89 10.94
N TYR A 118 -6.20 -6.84 10.44
CA TYR A 118 -6.67 -7.84 9.46
C TYR A 118 -7.94 -8.59 9.89
N GLN A 119 -8.04 -8.95 11.15
CA GLN A 119 -9.20 -9.66 11.71
C GLN A 119 -10.50 -8.84 11.65
N ASP A 120 -10.37 -7.51 11.70
CA ASP A 120 -11.45 -6.52 11.74
C ASP A 120 -11.76 -5.96 10.33
N LEU A 121 -10.89 -6.23 9.35
CA LEU A 121 -11.18 -5.89 7.96
C LEU A 121 -12.39 -6.71 7.48
N GLY A 122 -13.45 -6.01 7.14
CA GLY A 122 -14.60 -6.57 6.43
C GLY A 122 -14.31 -6.79 4.95
N SER A 123 -15.34 -7.20 4.22
CA SER A 123 -15.26 -7.28 2.77
C SER A 123 -15.32 -5.89 2.16
N ILE A 124 -14.17 -5.39 1.70
CA ILE A 124 -14.11 -4.22 0.83
C ILE A 124 -14.41 -4.70 -0.58
N LYS A 125 -15.36 -4.08 -1.27
CA LYS A 125 -15.69 -4.41 -2.66
C LYS A 125 -15.06 -3.39 -3.60
N LEU A 126 -13.90 -3.74 -4.18
CA LEU A 126 -13.26 -2.98 -5.25
C LEU A 126 -13.47 -3.70 -6.57
N GLU A 127 -14.20 -3.07 -7.48
CA GLU A 127 -14.48 -3.63 -8.82
C GLU A 127 -13.42 -3.21 -9.85
N TYR A 128 -12.70 -2.11 -9.61
CA TYR A 128 -11.76 -1.54 -10.58
C TYR A 128 -10.32 -1.86 -10.24
N LYS A 129 -9.57 -2.34 -11.24
CA LYS A 129 -8.14 -2.68 -11.12
C LYS A 129 -7.19 -1.48 -11.04
N SER A 130 -7.68 -0.27 -11.27
CA SER A 130 -6.85 0.94 -11.36
C SER A 130 -6.18 1.29 -10.03
N LEU A 131 -6.87 1.14 -8.90
CA LEU A 131 -6.35 1.43 -7.56
C LEU A 131 -5.24 0.46 -7.12
N PRO A 132 -5.44 -0.88 -7.16
CA PRO A 132 -4.36 -1.80 -6.83
C PRO A 132 -3.16 -1.63 -7.78
N ARG A 133 -3.40 -1.31 -9.06
CA ARG A 133 -2.31 -1.04 -10.01
C ARG A 133 -1.54 0.25 -9.66
N MET A 134 -2.23 1.33 -9.32
CA MET A 134 -1.60 2.58 -8.87
C MET A 134 -0.69 2.35 -7.65
N LEU A 135 -1.18 1.57 -6.67
CA LEU A 135 -0.39 1.23 -5.49
C LEU A 135 0.76 0.27 -5.80
N PHE A 136 0.57 -0.66 -6.74
CA PHE A 136 1.62 -1.57 -7.19
C PHE A 136 2.73 -0.83 -7.95
N HIS A 137 2.40 0.15 -8.78
CA HIS A 137 3.40 1.02 -9.42
C HIS A 137 4.21 1.79 -8.38
N TYR A 138 3.54 2.34 -7.36
CA TYR A 138 4.22 2.99 -6.23
C TYR A 138 5.18 2.03 -5.53
N PHE A 139 4.74 0.81 -5.20
CA PHE A 139 5.59 -0.23 -4.63
C PHE A 139 6.80 -0.52 -5.53
N CYS A 140 6.59 -0.76 -6.82
CA CYS A 140 7.67 -1.02 -7.76
C CYS A 140 8.68 0.14 -7.80
N PHE A 141 8.20 1.38 -7.81
CA PHE A 141 9.05 2.56 -7.79
C PHE A 141 9.93 2.62 -6.52
N GLN A 142 9.33 2.45 -5.33
CA GLN A 142 10.06 2.53 -4.06
C GLN A 142 11.16 1.47 -3.91
N PHE A 143 10.97 0.29 -4.53
CA PHE A 143 11.92 -0.82 -4.46
C PHE A 143 12.75 -1.01 -5.74
N HIS A 144 12.65 -0.07 -6.69
CA HIS A 144 13.34 -0.14 -7.98
C HIS A 144 13.07 -1.45 -8.76
N PHE A 145 11.84 -1.95 -8.67
CA PHE A 145 11.36 -3.03 -9.50
C PHE A 145 10.66 -2.52 -10.76
N GLU A 146 10.63 -3.37 -11.78
CA GLU A 146 9.77 -3.21 -12.94
C GLU A 146 8.59 -4.19 -12.87
N GLU A 147 7.43 -3.84 -13.47
CA GLU A 147 6.27 -4.76 -13.49
C GLU A 147 6.63 -6.16 -14.05
N LYS A 148 7.56 -6.21 -15.01
CA LYS A 148 8.02 -7.46 -15.66
C LYS A 148 8.75 -8.42 -14.71
N ASP A 149 9.23 -7.93 -13.57
CA ASP A 149 9.89 -8.76 -12.55
C ASP A 149 8.88 -9.67 -11.83
N PHE A 150 7.58 -9.33 -11.91
CA PHE A 150 6.48 -10.07 -11.32
C PHE A 150 5.72 -10.86 -12.38
N LYS A 151 6.10 -12.13 -12.60
CA LYS A 151 5.45 -13.03 -13.58
C LYS A 151 3.93 -13.13 -13.43
N THR A 152 3.42 -12.95 -12.21
CA THR A 152 2.00 -13.07 -11.88
C THR A 152 1.25 -11.73 -11.93
N ALA A 153 1.93 -10.60 -12.18
CA ALA A 153 1.30 -9.28 -12.18
C ALA A 153 0.10 -9.21 -13.13
N ALA A 154 0.22 -9.77 -14.34
CA ALA A 154 -0.85 -9.81 -15.33
C ALA A 154 -2.09 -10.63 -14.91
N MET A 155 -1.97 -11.50 -13.90
CA MET A 155 -3.11 -12.26 -13.35
C MET A 155 -3.80 -11.52 -12.19
N VAL A 156 -3.14 -10.52 -11.61
CA VAL A 156 -3.61 -9.80 -10.41
C VAL A 156 -4.08 -8.38 -10.76
N PHE A 157 -3.45 -7.73 -11.75
CA PHE A 157 -3.64 -6.30 -12.09
C PHE A 157 -4.10 -6.05 -13.55
#